data_AF-A0A2D7IUG0-F1
#
_entry.id   AF-A0A2D7IUG0-F1
#
_cell.length_a   1.000
_cell.length_b   1.000
_cell.length_c   1.000
_cell.angle_alpha   90.00
_cell.angle_beta   90.00
_cell.angle_gamma   90.00
#
_symmetry.space_group_name_H-M   'P 1'
#
loop_
_entity.id
_entity.type
_entity.pdbx_description
1 polymer ?
#
loop_
_entity_poly.entity_id
_entity_poly.type
_entity_poly.pdbx_seq_one_letter_code
_entity_poly.pdbx_strand_id
1 'polypeptide(L)'
;MSLTYPVAADALQALTQPVGLERTQAAARRLAGREVIFETEWLRPGPERAEELAADIQSALSMGAAQVYENEKGRPIVALKFWRILTDEELKPKPAPAKPEGGAKAKEDHADDLYFRRGRTKKTKPKPVDPNQMDLFQAPASDASDEA
;
A
#
# COMPACT_ATOMS: atom_id res chain seq x y z
N MET A 1 8.74 22.06 -2.47
CA MET A 1 7.35 22.28 -2.02
C MET A 1 7.02 21.22 -0.98
N SER A 2 6.88 21.58 0.29
CA SER A 2 6.34 20.67 1.30
C SER A 2 4.82 20.74 1.24
N LEU A 3 4.15 19.61 1.08
CA LEU A 3 2.69 19.53 1.13
C LEU A 3 2.22 19.83 2.55
N THR A 4 1.31 20.79 2.69
CA THR A 4 0.69 21.18 3.96
C THR A 4 -0.81 21.22 3.75
N TYR A 5 -1.56 20.62 4.68
CA TYR A 5 -2.99 20.44 4.51
C TYR A 5 -3.76 21.24 5.57
N PRO A 6 -4.86 21.91 5.20
CA PRO A 6 -5.70 22.60 6.14
C PRO A 6 -6.35 21.64 7.14
N VAL A 7 -6.57 22.12 8.36
CA VAL A 7 -7.31 21.44 9.43
C VAL A 7 -8.62 22.18 9.64
N ALA A 8 -9.76 21.50 9.46
CA ALA A 8 -11.08 22.11 9.62
C ALA A 8 -12.17 21.05 9.85
N ALA A 9 -13.39 21.49 10.19
CA ALA A 9 -14.54 20.58 10.32
C ALA A 9 -15.11 20.17 8.95
N ASP A 10 -15.15 21.11 8.00
CA ASP A 10 -15.71 20.91 6.65
C ASP A 10 -14.73 21.39 5.57
N ALA A 11 -14.86 20.89 4.34
CA ALA A 11 -13.99 21.34 3.24
C ALA A 11 -14.14 22.82 2.90
N LEU A 12 -15.34 23.38 3.03
CA LEU A 12 -15.53 24.80 2.75
C LEU A 12 -14.81 25.68 3.77
N GLN A 13 -14.84 25.27 5.04
CA GLN A 13 -14.07 25.92 6.11
C GLN A 13 -12.57 25.71 5.89
N ALA A 14 -12.15 24.51 5.47
CA ALA A 14 -10.76 24.20 5.16
C ALA A 14 -10.20 25.10 4.04
N LEU A 15 -11.05 25.51 3.10
CA LEU A 15 -10.70 26.38 1.99
C LEU A 15 -10.60 27.85 2.41
N THR A 16 -11.59 28.37 3.12
CA THR A 16 -11.70 29.82 3.40
C THR A 16 -10.99 30.22 4.70
N GLN A 17 -11.19 29.46 5.78
CA GLN A 17 -10.74 29.79 7.12
C GLN A 17 -10.34 28.53 7.90
N PRO A 18 -9.23 27.89 7.52
CA PRO A 18 -8.74 26.72 8.23
C PRO A 18 -8.28 27.10 9.64
N VAL A 19 -8.43 26.17 10.59
CA VAL A 19 -7.94 26.33 11.97
C VAL A 19 -6.41 26.40 11.99
N GLY A 20 -5.78 25.69 11.04
CA GLY A 20 -4.34 25.70 10.84
C GLY A 20 -3.93 24.85 9.63
N LEU A 21 -2.63 24.80 9.36
CA LEU A 21 -2.04 24.07 8.23
C LEU A 21 -1.01 23.08 8.77
N GLU A 22 -1.24 21.79 8.54
CA GLU A 22 -0.38 20.75 9.09
C GLU A 22 -0.05 19.66 8.06
N ARG A 23 1.21 19.19 8.11
CA ARG A 23 1.68 18.12 7.23
C ARG A 23 1.35 16.74 7.77
N THR A 24 1.27 16.59 9.09
CA THR A 24 1.17 15.28 9.75
C THR A 24 -0.08 15.17 10.59
N GLN A 25 -0.66 13.97 10.65
CA GLN A 25 -1.85 13.70 11.47
C GLN A 25 -1.61 14.03 12.94
N ALA A 26 -0.44 13.68 13.49
CA ALA A 26 -0.13 13.95 14.89
C ALA A 26 -0.13 15.45 15.23
N ALA A 27 0.40 16.29 14.34
CA ALA A 27 0.36 17.74 14.51
C ALA A 27 -1.07 18.29 14.33
N ALA A 28 -1.80 17.81 13.32
CA ALA A 28 -3.19 18.18 13.11
C ALA A 28 -4.09 17.82 14.31
N ARG A 29 -3.90 16.65 14.93
CA ARG A 29 -4.60 16.27 16.18
C ARG A 29 -4.28 17.20 17.35
N ARG A 30 -3.01 17.58 17.49
CA ARG A 30 -2.58 18.52 18.55
C ARG A 30 -3.20 19.90 18.35
N LEU A 31 -3.28 20.36 17.10
CA LEU A 31 -3.85 21.65 16.73
C LEU A 31 -5.38 21.65 16.93
N ALA A 32 -6.05 20.59 16.51
CA ALA A 32 -7.51 20.44 16.67
C ALA A 32 -7.95 20.11 18.11
N GLY A 33 -7.04 19.59 18.94
CA GLY A 33 -7.36 19.04 20.27
C GLY A 33 -8.30 17.83 20.23
N ARG A 34 -8.47 17.23 19.04
CA ARG A 34 -9.45 16.17 18.73
C ARG A 34 -8.84 15.18 17.73
N GLU A 35 -9.53 14.06 17.56
CA GLU A 35 -9.20 13.09 16.51
C GLU A 35 -9.50 13.68 15.13
N VAL A 36 -8.62 13.39 14.16
CA VAL A 36 -8.75 13.93 12.80
C VAL A 36 -8.50 12.82 11.78
N ILE A 37 -9.25 12.88 10.67
CA ILE A 37 -9.11 11.96 9.53
C ILE A 37 -8.64 12.76 8.31
N PHE A 38 -7.79 12.15 7.49
CA PHE A 38 -7.41 12.74 6.21
C PHE A 38 -8.46 12.38 5.16
N GLU A 39 -9.14 13.39 4.62
CA GLU A 39 -10.19 13.19 3.63
C GLU A 39 -9.96 14.07 2.39
N THR A 40 -10.53 13.63 1.28
CA THR A 40 -10.58 14.42 0.04
C THR A 40 -12.04 14.67 -0.29
N GLU A 41 -12.44 15.93 -0.29
CA GLU A 41 -13.81 16.33 -0.59
C GLU A 41 -13.88 17.09 -1.92
N TRP A 42 -14.97 16.89 -2.65
CA TRP A 42 -15.19 17.46 -3.98
C TRP A 42 -16.17 18.63 -3.89
N LEU A 43 -15.64 19.85 -3.94
CA LEU A 43 -16.42 21.07 -3.96
C LEU A 43 -16.82 21.42 -5.39
N ARG A 44 -18.12 21.69 -5.58
CA ARG A 44 -18.68 22.16 -6.85
C ARG A 44 -19.30 23.54 -6.66
N PRO A 45 -18.48 24.60 -6.52
CA PRO A 45 -19.00 25.94 -6.36
C PRO A 45 -19.88 26.33 -7.57
N GLY A 46 -20.96 27.06 -7.31
CA GLY A 46 -21.72 27.73 -8.37
C GLY A 46 -20.86 28.80 -9.06
N PRO A 47 -21.28 29.35 -10.21
CA PRO A 47 -20.48 30.30 -10.97
C PRO A 47 -20.08 31.54 -10.15
N GLU A 48 -21.03 32.16 -9.45
CA GLU A 48 -20.77 33.33 -8.59
C GLU A 48 -19.78 32.99 -7.46
N ARG A 49 -20.03 31.86 -6.78
CA ARG A 49 -19.19 31.41 -5.66
C ARG A 49 -17.80 30.95 -6.09
N ALA A 50 -17.63 30.53 -7.34
CA ALA A 50 -16.34 30.12 -7.88
C ALA A 50 -15.39 31.30 -8.05
N GLU A 51 -15.93 32.46 -8.44
CA GLU A 51 -15.17 33.72 -8.54
C GLU A 51 -14.78 34.23 -7.14
N GLU A 52 -15.72 34.19 -6.19
CA GLU A 52 -15.46 34.56 -4.80
C GLU A 52 -14.34 33.71 -4.17
N LEU A 53 -14.39 32.38 -4.37
CA LEU A 53 -13.44 31.44 -3.82
C LEU A 53 -12.15 31.30 -4.65
N ALA A 54 -12.02 32.03 -5.77
CA ALA A 54 -10.90 31.85 -6.70
C ALA A 54 -9.54 32.08 -6.01
N ALA A 55 -9.44 33.11 -5.16
CA ALA A 55 -8.22 33.41 -4.41
C ALA A 55 -7.86 32.29 -3.42
N ASP A 56 -8.85 31.77 -2.69
CA ASP A 56 -8.66 30.70 -1.72
C ASP A 56 -8.29 29.38 -2.40
N ILE A 57 -8.90 29.07 -3.55
CA ILE A 57 -8.56 27.92 -4.38
C ILE A 57 -7.11 28.01 -4.88
N GLN A 58 -6.68 29.19 -5.34
CA GLN A 58 -5.29 29.41 -5.76
C GLN A 58 -4.30 29.24 -4.61
N SER A 59 -4.64 29.74 -3.42
CA SER A 59 -3.85 29.52 -2.21
C SER A 59 -3.74 28.02 -1.88
N ALA A 60 -4.85 27.30 -1.89
CA ALA A 60 -4.89 25.86 -1.63
C ALA A 60 -4.11 25.04 -2.69
N LEU A 61 -4.13 25.47 -3.96
CA LEU A 61 -3.32 24.89 -5.03
C LEU A 61 -1.82 25.08 -4.76
N SER A 62 -1.41 26.28 -4.33
CA SER A 62 0.00 26.58 -4.03
C SER A 62 0.58 25.70 -2.91
N MET A 63 -0.26 25.31 -1.95
CA MET A 63 0.10 24.41 -0.84
C MET A 63 0.08 22.92 -1.23
N GLY A 64 -0.44 22.60 -2.42
CA GLY A 64 -0.67 21.24 -2.89
C GLY A 64 -1.84 20.53 -2.18
N ALA A 65 -2.71 21.30 -1.51
CA ALA A 65 -3.90 20.79 -0.83
C ALA A 65 -5.10 20.65 -1.78
N ALA A 66 -5.16 21.43 -2.86
CA ALA A 66 -6.26 21.39 -3.82
C ALA A 66 -5.82 20.90 -5.20
N GLN A 67 -6.78 20.39 -5.98
CA GLN A 67 -6.69 20.16 -7.41
C GLN A 67 -7.97 20.69 -8.08
N VAL A 68 -7.84 21.36 -9.21
CA VAL A 68 -8.98 21.92 -9.95
C VAL A 68 -9.20 21.10 -11.22
N TYR A 69 -10.45 20.75 -11.43
CA TYR A 69 -10.98 20.05 -12.60
C TYR A 69 -12.06 20.91 -13.24
N GLU A 70 -12.45 20.55 -14.45
CA GLU A 70 -13.51 21.22 -15.19
C GLU A 70 -14.63 20.22 -15.49
N ASN A 71 -15.88 20.64 -15.34
CA ASN A 71 -17.04 19.81 -15.69
C ASN A 71 -17.43 19.95 -17.16
N GLU A 72 -18.40 19.16 -17.62
CA GLU A 72 -18.92 19.20 -19.01
C GLU A 72 -19.45 20.58 -19.45
N LYS A 73 -19.73 21.47 -18.51
CA LYS A 73 -20.27 22.83 -18.73
C LYS A 73 -19.21 23.92 -18.49
N GLY A 74 -17.94 23.55 -18.40
CA GLY A 74 -16.83 24.47 -18.18
C GLY A 74 -16.72 25.04 -16.76
N ARG A 75 -17.39 24.44 -15.78
CA ARG A 75 -17.38 24.93 -14.38
C ARG A 75 -16.30 24.24 -13.57
N PRO A 76 -15.61 24.97 -12.67
CA PRO A 76 -14.57 24.41 -11.84
C PRO A 76 -15.14 23.44 -10.80
N ILE A 77 -14.50 22.28 -10.69
CA ILE A 77 -14.69 21.31 -9.62
C ILE A 77 -13.38 21.25 -8.85
N VAL A 78 -13.42 21.48 -7.54
CA VAL A 78 -12.22 21.50 -6.69
C VAL A 78 -12.19 20.26 -5.83
N ALA A 79 -11.13 19.47 -5.94
CA ALA A 79 -10.84 18.38 -5.02
C ALA A 79 -9.89 18.89 -3.93
N LEU A 80 -10.38 19.01 -2.69
CA LEU A 80 -9.63 19.53 -1.57
C LEU A 80 -9.25 18.41 -0.60
N LYS A 81 -7.96 18.32 -0.28
CA LYS A 81 -7.40 17.40 0.72
C LYS A 81 -7.16 18.15 2.01
N PHE A 82 -7.77 17.68 3.10
CA PHE A 82 -7.69 18.34 4.40
C PHE A 82 -7.79 17.33 5.55
N TRP A 83 -7.38 17.77 6.73
CA TRP A 83 -7.61 17.06 7.98
C TRP A 83 -8.99 17.45 8.51
N ARG A 84 -9.94 16.52 8.43
CA ARG A 84 -11.29 16.69 8.97
C ARG A 84 -11.30 16.43 10.47
N ILE A 85 -11.82 17.37 11.23
CA ILE A 85 -12.02 17.25 12.67
C ILE A 85 -13.27 16.39 12.91
N LEU A 86 -13.12 15.29 13.65
CA LEU A 86 -14.24 14.41 13.94
C LEU A 86 -15.19 15.01 15.00
N THR A 87 -16.47 14.71 14.80
CA THR A 87 -17.52 15.05 15.77
C THR A 87 -17.62 13.99 16.88
N ASP A 88 -18.21 14.37 18.03
CA ASP A 88 -18.31 13.49 19.20
C ASP A 88 -19.15 12.22 18.93
N GLU A 89 -20.02 12.25 17.90
CA GLU A 89 -20.81 11.09 17.47
C GLU A 89 -19.97 10.06 16.70
N GLU A 90 -19.01 10.52 15.90
CA GLU A 90 -18.09 9.67 15.13
C GLU A 90 -16.97 9.09 16.00
N LEU A 91 -16.66 9.76 17.11
CA LEU A 91 -15.74 9.29 18.14
C LEU A 91 -16.32 8.16 19.00
N LYS A 92 -17.65 7.99 19.01
CA LYS A 92 -18.26 6.88 19.75
C LYS A 92 -17.84 5.56 19.09
N PRO A 93 -17.30 4.60 19.87
CA PRO A 93 -16.97 3.30 19.31
C PRO A 93 -18.25 2.67 18.74
N LYS A 94 -18.28 2.46 17.43
CA LYS A 94 -19.33 1.68 16.80
C LYS A 94 -19.33 0.31 17.48
N PRO A 95 -20.48 -0.21 17.97
CA PRO A 95 -20.50 -1.52 18.60
C PRO A 95 -19.88 -2.52 17.63
N ALA A 96 -18.86 -3.24 18.11
CA ALA A 96 -18.19 -4.24 17.30
C ALA A 96 -19.24 -5.21 16.74
N PRO A 97 -19.19 -5.58 15.44
CA PRO A 97 -20.08 -6.60 14.93
C PRO A 97 -19.93 -7.85 15.81
N ALA A 98 -21.03 -8.39 16.31
CA ALA A 98 -21.03 -9.61 17.10
C ALA A 98 -20.25 -10.67 16.32
N LYS A 99 -19.15 -11.17 16.93
CA LYS A 99 -18.40 -12.28 16.35
C LYS A 99 -19.40 -13.40 16.04
N PRO A 100 -19.41 -13.97 14.83
CA PRO A 100 -20.18 -15.18 14.60
C PRO A 100 -19.65 -16.25 15.56
N GLU A 101 -20.52 -16.77 16.41
CA GLU A 101 -20.26 -17.99 17.17
C GLU A 101 -20.24 -19.15 16.17
N GLY A 102 -19.06 -19.43 15.62
CA GLY A 102 -18.87 -20.47 14.62
C GLY A 102 -17.39 -20.69 14.35
N GLY A 103 -16.84 -21.73 14.97
CA GLY A 103 -15.42 -22.01 14.99
C GLY A 103 -14.79 -22.27 13.62
N ALA A 104 -13.60 -21.71 13.43
CA ALA A 104 -12.53 -22.35 12.71
C ALA A 104 -11.23 -21.80 13.31
N LYS A 105 -10.37 -22.71 13.79
CA LYS A 105 -9.00 -22.41 14.20
C LYS A 105 -8.37 -21.52 13.14
N ALA A 106 -7.69 -20.46 13.56
CA ALA A 106 -6.81 -19.68 12.72
C ALA A 106 -5.93 -20.65 11.92
N LYS A 107 -6.22 -20.81 10.63
CA LYS A 107 -5.21 -21.29 9.71
C LYS A 107 -4.22 -20.16 9.67
N GLU A 108 -3.06 -20.36 10.30
CA GLU A 108 -1.89 -19.55 10.02
C GLU A 108 -1.72 -19.56 8.50
N ASP A 109 -1.96 -18.40 7.88
CA ASP A 109 -1.67 -18.18 6.46
C ASP A 109 -0.15 -18.18 6.32
N HIS A 110 0.44 -19.38 6.26
CA HIS A 110 1.84 -19.58 5.89
C HIS A 110 1.98 -19.40 4.39
N ALA A 111 1.81 -18.15 3.92
CA ALA A 111 2.05 -17.76 2.53
C ALA A 111 3.48 -18.09 2.07
N ASP A 112 4.41 -18.26 3.01
CA ASP A 112 5.80 -18.62 2.75
C ASP A 112 5.98 -20.11 2.40
N ASP A 113 5.10 -21.01 2.83
CA ASP A 113 5.25 -22.46 2.62
C ASP A 113 4.96 -22.91 1.18
N LEU A 114 4.45 -21.99 0.35
CA LEU A 114 4.27 -22.19 -1.10
C LEU A 114 5.58 -22.12 -1.88
N TYR A 115 6.57 -21.37 -1.38
CA TYR A 115 7.84 -21.14 -2.10
C TYR A 115 9.03 -21.91 -1.52
N PHE A 116 8.94 -22.39 -0.27
CA PHE A 116 10.03 -23.11 0.40
C PHE A 116 9.82 -24.63 0.49
N ARG A 117 9.20 -25.25 -0.52
CA ARG A 117 9.26 -26.70 -0.68
C ARG A 117 10.66 -27.11 -1.10
N ARG A 118 11.56 -27.23 -0.13
CA ARG A 118 12.89 -27.83 -0.27
C ARG A 118 12.68 -29.23 -0.85
N GLY A 119 13.03 -29.40 -2.13
CA GLY A 119 12.86 -30.64 -2.88
C GLY A 119 13.36 -31.83 -2.07
N ARG A 120 12.48 -32.83 -1.88
CA ARG A 120 12.75 -34.05 -1.14
C ARG A 120 13.82 -34.88 -1.86
N THR A 121 15.09 -34.56 -1.68
CA THR A 121 16.20 -35.39 -2.18
C THR A 121 16.32 -36.62 -1.29
N LYS A 122 15.75 -37.75 -1.72
CA LYS A 122 15.97 -39.04 -1.05
C LYS A 122 17.45 -39.40 -1.20
N LYS A 123 18.17 -39.54 -0.08
CA LYS A 123 19.54 -40.04 -0.06
C LYS A 123 19.54 -41.52 -0.46
N THR A 124 19.95 -41.83 -1.69
CA THR A 124 20.28 -43.20 -2.12
C THR A 124 21.63 -43.61 -1.54
N LYS A 125 21.74 -44.83 -1.01
CA LYS A 125 23.01 -45.38 -0.50
C LYS A 125 23.93 -45.72 -1.68
N PRO A 126 25.24 -45.40 -1.62
CA PRO A 126 26.19 -45.79 -2.65
C PRO A 126 26.37 -47.32 -2.66
N LYS A 127 26.50 -47.91 -3.87
CA LYS A 127 26.82 -49.33 -4.04
C LYS A 127 28.28 -49.60 -3.66
N PRO A 128 28.59 -50.78 -3.11
CA PRO A 128 29.98 -51.18 -2.86
C PRO A 128 30.75 -51.29 -4.19
N VAL A 129 32.01 -50.86 -4.17
CA VAL A 129 32.90 -50.83 -5.34
C VAL A 129 33.30 -52.26 -5.72
N ASP A 130 33.28 -52.55 -7.02
CA ASP A 130 33.65 -53.86 -7.55
C ASP A 130 35.18 -54.08 -7.44
N PRO A 131 35.65 -55.18 -6.84
CA PRO A 131 37.07 -55.46 -6.68
C PRO A 131 37.86 -55.64 -7.99
N ASN A 132 37.19 -55.88 -9.13
CA ASN A 132 37.87 -56.07 -10.43
C ASN A 132 38.10 -54.77 -11.22
N GLN A 133 37.90 -53.58 -10.62
CA GLN A 133 38.10 -52.30 -11.32
C GLN A 133 39.53 -52.03 -11.79
N MET A 134 40.53 -52.74 -11.25
CA MET A 134 41.94 -52.57 -11.63
C MET A 134 42.38 -53.47 -12.81
N ASP A 135 41.53 -54.38 -13.25
CA ASP A 135 41.84 -55.34 -14.34
C ASP A 135 41.56 -54.75 -15.75
N LEU A 136 41.43 -53.42 -15.83
CA LEU A 136 41.33 -52.66 -17.08
C LEU A 136 42.70 -52.47 -17.76
N PHE A 137 43.79 -52.97 -17.17
CA PHE A 137 45.16 -52.84 -17.66
C PHE A 137 45.80 -54.20 -18.00
N GLN A 138 45.03 -55.14 -18.55
CA GLN A 138 45.65 -56.30 -19.19
C GLN A 138 46.55 -55.80 -20.33
N ALA A 139 47.85 -56.09 -20.20
CA ALA A 139 48.89 -55.67 -21.13
C ALA A 139 48.55 -56.10 -22.57
N PRO A 140 48.96 -55.32 -23.60
CA PRO A 140 48.56 -55.58 -24.98
C PRO A 140 49.04 -56.97 -25.41
N ALA A 141 48.10 -57.85 -25.73
CA ALA A 141 48.40 -59.04 -26.50
C ALA A 141 49.02 -58.58 -27.83
N SER A 142 50.24 -59.04 -28.05
CA SER A 142 51.04 -58.89 -29.25
C SER A 142 50.19 -58.97 -30.52
N ASP A 143 50.23 -57.92 -31.33
CA ASP A 143 49.85 -57.97 -32.74
C ASP A 143 50.58 -59.13 -33.43
N ALA A 144 49.83 -60.18 -33.75
CA ALA A 144 50.23 -61.21 -34.66
C ALA A 144 49.05 -61.50 -35.61
N SER A 145 49.37 -61.48 -36.90
CA SER A 145 48.59 -61.90 -38.08
C SER A 145 47.51 -60.94 -38.61
N ASP A 146 48.00 -59.99 -39.40
CA ASP A 146 47.47 -59.67 -40.73
C ASP A 146 47.17 -60.98 -41.50
N GLU A 147 45.87 -61.18 -41.73
CA GLU A 147 45.18 -61.52 -42.97
C GLU A 147 45.85 -62.49 -43.99
N ALA A 148 45.11 -63.58 -44.24
CA ALA A 148 45.10 -64.33 -45.50
C ALA A 148 43.90 -63.87 -46.34
#